data_AF-K6UVE7-F1
#
_entry.id   AF-K6UVE7-F1
#
_cell.length_a   1.000
_cell.length_b   1.000
_cell.length_c   1.000
_cell.angle_alpha   90.00
_cell.angle_beta   90.00
_cell.angle_gamma   90.00
#
_symmetry.space_group_name_H-M   'P 1'
#
loop_
_entity.id
_entity.type
_entity.pdbx_description
1 polymer ?
#
loop_
_entity_poly.entity_id
_entity_poly.type
_entity_poly.pdbx_seq_one_letter_code
_entity_poly.pdbx_strand_id
1 'polypeptide(L)'
;MTSAPGLAFANLTLMLDLPQLPAIFFVNVRNNFHVLMNEIKLNTVEHEEIFYPHNRINLQNGQINKMGRSRKYSNNRNWLFGTPF
;
A
#
# COMPACT_ATOMS: atom_id res chain seq x y z
N MET A 1 36.59 -19.97 4.17
CA MET A 1 36.28 -19.04 5.25
C MET A 1 36.96 -19.55 6.51
N THR A 2 37.99 -18.87 7.00
CA THR A 2 38.53 -19.17 8.33
C THR A 2 37.55 -18.61 9.36
N SER A 3 36.61 -19.43 9.79
CA SER A 3 35.65 -19.09 10.84
C SER A 3 36.15 -19.61 12.19
N ALA A 4 35.91 -18.83 13.25
CA ALA A 4 36.16 -19.25 14.63
C ALA A 4 34.82 -19.51 15.32
N PRO A 5 34.75 -20.39 16.33
CA PRO A 5 33.53 -20.65 17.09
C PRO A 5 32.90 -19.38 17.70
N GLY A 6 33.73 -18.41 18.11
CA GLY A 6 33.27 -17.10 18.61
C GLY A 6 32.61 -16.21 17.55
N LEU A 7 32.77 -16.53 16.25
CA LEU A 7 32.14 -15.82 15.13
C LEU A 7 30.85 -16.49 14.65
N ALA A 8 30.38 -17.54 15.33
CA ALA A 8 29.20 -18.31 14.90
C ALA A 8 27.95 -17.44 14.72
N PHE A 9 27.71 -16.48 15.63
CA PHE A 9 26.57 -15.56 15.52
C PHE A 9 26.66 -14.68 14.27
N ALA A 10 27.82 -14.04 14.03
CA ALA A 10 28.02 -13.20 12.86
C ALA A 10 27.92 -14.00 11.55
N ASN A 11 28.47 -15.22 11.53
CA ASN A 11 28.36 -16.10 10.37
C ASN A 11 26.91 -16.48 10.08
N LEU A 12 26.11 -16.80 11.10
CA LEU A 12 24.67 -17.08 10.95
C LEU A 12 23.92 -15.85 10.43
N THR A 13 24.15 -14.66 11.00
CA THR A 13 23.55 -13.40 10.55
C THR A 13 23.88 -13.12 9.09
N LEU A 14 25.14 -13.23 8.69
CA LEU A 14 25.54 -12.97 7.30
C LEU A 14 24.92 -13.98 6.34
N MET A 15 24.85 -15.27 6.71
CA MET A 15 24.25 -16.30 5.86
C MET A 15 22.74 -16.14 5.71
N LEU A 16 22.05 -15.70 6.77
CA LEU A 16 20.59 -15.59 6.77
C LEU A 16 20.10 -14.24 6.25
N ASP A 17 20.78 -13.13 6.56
CA ASP A 17 20.26 -11.78 6.32
C ASP A 17 20.76 -11.15 5.03
N LEU A 18 22.02 -11.41 4.61
CA LEU A 18 22.54 -10.85 3.35
C LEU A 18 21.69 -11.26 2.13
N PRO A 19 21.27 -12.54 1.98
CA PRO A 19 20.41 -12.94 0.87
C PRO A 19 19.02 -12.28 0.90
N GLN A 20 18.57 -11.75 2.05
CA GLN A 20 17.28 -11.09 2.20
C GLN A 20 17.31 -9.62 1.77
N LEU A 21 18.48 -8.96 1.75
CA LEU A 21 18.60 -7.53 1.43
C LEU A 21 18.00 -7.15 0.06
N PRO A 22 18.22 -7.90 -1.04
CA PRO A 22 17.58 -7.59 -2.32
C PRO A 22 16.05 -7.65 -2.25
N ALA A 23 15.50 -8.60 -1.51
CA ALA A 23 14.06 -8.74 -1.34
C ALA A 23 13.47 -7.57 -0.52
N ILE A 24 14.15 -7.18 0.57
CA ILE A 24 13.76 -6.02 1.39
C ILE A 24 13.78 -4.74 0.55
N PHE A 25 14.83 -4.54 -0.25
CA PHE A 25 14.92 -3.40 -1.16
C PHE A 25 13.77 -3.38 -2.16
N PHE A 26 13.49 -4.51 -2.81
CA PHE A 26 12.38 -4.61 -3.76
C PHE A 26 11.03 -4.31 -3.11
N VAL A 27 10.79 -4.80 -1.89
CA VAL A 27 9.56 -4.49 -1.14
C VAL A 27 9.42 -2.99 -0.89
N ASN A 28 10.51 -2.31 -0.53
CA ASN A 28 10.49 -0.85 -0.33
C ASN A 28 10.18 -0.10 -1.63
N VAL A 29 10.81 -0.48 -2.75
CA VAL A 29 10.53 0.10 -4.06
C VAL A 29 9.07 -0.13 -4.46
N ARG A 30 8.56 -1.37 -4.32
CA ARG A 30 7.18 -1.71 -4.62
C ARG A 30 6.18 -0.89 -3.80
N ASN A 31 6.42 -0.72 -2.50
CA ASN A 31 5.52 0.03 -1.62
C ASN A 31 5.48 1.52 -1.99
N ASN A 32 6.65 2.14 -2.23
CA ASN A 32 6.73 3.54 -2.65
C ASN A 32 6.10 3.76 -4.03
N PHE A 33 6.36 2.84 -4.97
CA PHE A 33 5.76 2.89 -6.30
C PHE A 33 4.23 2.76 -6.23
N HIS A 34 3.71 1.89 -5.36
CA HIS A 34 2.26 1.78 -5.14
C HIS A 34 1.66 3.09 -4.61
N VAL A 35 2.32 3.78 -3.67
CA VAL A 35 1.87 5.10 -3.18
C VAL A 35 1.88 6.13 -4.32
N LEU A 36 2.98 6.22 -5.07
CA LEU A 36 3.12 7.13 -6.21
C LEU A 36 2.01 6.92 -7.25
N MET A 37 1.74 5.68 -7.63
CA MET A 37 0.71 5.36 -8.63
C MET A 37 -0.69 5.78 -8.16
N ASN A 38 -1.01 5.58 -6.88
CA ASN A 38 -2.29 6.02 -6.33
C ASN A 38 -2.40 7.54 -6.23
N GLU A 39 -1.30 8.25 -5.96
CA GLU A 39 -1.28 9.72 -5.95
C GLU A 39 -1.46 10.31 -7.36
N ILE A 40 -0.84 9.69 -8.37
CA ILE A 40 -1.10 10.05 -9.77
C ILE A 40 -2.56 9.80 -10.12
N LYS A 41 -3.12 8.65 -9.72
CA LYS A 41 -4.52 8.29 -9.98
C LYS A 41 -5.49 9.32 -9.41
N LEU A 42 -5.30 9.70 -8.14
CA LEU A 42 -6.11 10.71 -7.45
C LEU A 42 -6.10 12.06 -8.18
N ASN A 43 -4.95 12.46 -8.74
CA ASN A 43 -4.79 13.73 -9.42
C ASN A 43 -5.27 13.72 -10.89
N THR A 44 -5.45 12.55 -11.50
CA THR A 44 -5.75 12.40 -12.93
C THR A 44 -7.16 11.93 -13.22
N VAL A 45 -7.79 11.20 -12.29
CA VAL A 45 -9.13 10.65 -12.47
C VAL A 45 -10.14 11.54 -11.77
N GLU A 46 -11.00 12.20 -12.55
CA GLU A 46 -12.12 12.96 -12.01
C GLU A 46 -13.09 12.04 -11.24
N HIS A 47 -13.58 12.52 -10.11
CA HIS A 47 -14.46 11.79 -9.17
C HIS A 47 -13.83 10.56 -8.49
N GLU A 48 -12.50 10.42 -8.49
CA GLU A 48 -11.88 9.48 -7.57
C GLU A 48 -12.06 9.88 -6.11
N GLU A 49 -12.18 8.87 -5.27
CA GLU A 49 -12.24 9.09 -3.84
C GLU A 49 -10.86 9.20 -3.22
N ILE A 50 -10.83 9.87 -2.07
CA ILE A 50 -9.62 10.06 -1.31
C ILE A 50 -8.92 8.72 -1.06
N PHE A 51 -7.62 8.69 -1.35
CA PHE A 51 -6.75 7.57 -1.03
C PHE A 51 -5.99 7.89 0.26
N TYR A 52 -6.00 6.98 1.22
CA TYR A 52 -5.23 7.12 2.46
C TYR A 52 -3.86 6.43 2.29
N PRO A 53 -2.74 7.17 2.15
CA PRO A 53 -1.48 6.62 1.65
C PRO A 53 -0.83 5.57 2.55
N HIS A 54 -1.06 5.65 3.85
CA HIS A 54 -0.49 4.72 4.83
C HIS A 54 -1.49 3.69 5.36
N ASN A 55 -2.70 3.66 4.81
CA ASN A 55 -3.65 2.59 5.13
C ASN A 55 -3.23 1.31 4.40
N ARG A 56 -3.36 0.18 5.09
CA ARG A 56 -3.05 -1.14 4.51
C ARG A 56 -3.91 -1.44 3.28
N ILE A 57 -5.19 -1.04 3.33
CA ILE A 57 -6.17 -1.28 2.27
C ILE A 57 -7.11 -0.07 2.20
N ASN A 58 -7.41 0.37 0.97
CA ASN A 58 -8.42 1.36 0.65
C ASN A 58 -9.42 0.67 -0.31
N LEU A 59 -10.65 0.43 0.18
CA LEU A 59 -11.71 -0.30 -0.57
C LEU A 59 -12.74 0.63 -1.19
N GLN A 60 -12.65 1.92 -0.88
CA GLN A 60 -13.66 2.90 -1.17
C GLN A 60 -13.80 3.15 -2.67
N ASN A 61 -15.04 3.22 -3.12
CA ASN A 61 -15.44 3.50 -4.49
C ASN A 61 -16.89 4.01 -4.47
N GLY A 62 -17.45 4.39 -5.62
CA GLY A 62 -18.80 4.97 -5.70
C GLY A 62 -19.94 4.21 -4.98
N GLN A 63 -19.76 2.92 -4.66
CA GLN A 63 -20.74 2.09 -3.96
C GLN A 63 -20.27 1.54 -2.60
N ILE A 64 -18.95 1.47 -2.36
CA ILE A 64 -18.35 0.91 -1.16
C ILE A 64 -17.75 2.04 -0.33
N ASN A 65 -18.08 2.06 0.96
CA ASN A 65 -17.53 3.04 1.89
C ASN A 65 -16.08 2.72 2.26
N LYS A 66 -15.47 3.63 3.02
CA LYS A 66 -14.08 3.53 3.52
C LYS A 66 -13.79 2.32 4.41
N MET A 67 -14.83 1.61 4.86
CA MET A 67 -14.74 0.45 5.75
C MET A 67 -15.20 -0.86 5.07
N GLY A 68 -15.35 -0.87 3.75
CA GLY A 68 -15.70 -2.08 3.00
C GLY A 68 -17.19 -2.46 3.04
N ARG A 69 -18.08 -1.59 3.54
CA ARG A 69 -19.54 -1.81 3.51
C ARG A 69 -20.20 -1.02 2.39
N SER A 70 -21.33 -1.52 1.90
CA SER A 70 -22.16 -0.80 0.93
C SER A 70 -22.59 0.57 1.48
N ARG A 71 -22.55 1.60 0.62
CA ARG A 71 -22.91 2.97 0.97
C ARG A 71 -24.40 3.13 1.16
N LYS A 72 -24.78 3.65 2.33
CA LYS A 72 -26.15 4.06 2.59
C LYS A 72 -26.49 5.30 1.75
N TYR A 73 -27.72 5.34 1.24
CA TYR A 73 -28.25 6.47 0.45
C TYR A 73 -27.50 6.76 -0.85
N SER A 74 -26.74 5.79 -1.39
CA SER A 74 -26.01 5.89 -2.66
C SER A 74 -26.82 5.43 -3.88
N ASN A 75 -28.11 5.08 -3.69
CA ASN A 75 -28.96 4.55 -4.75
C ASN A 75 -29.26 5.57 -5.86
N ASN A 76 -29.15 6.86 -5.58
CA ASN A 76 -29.44 7.92 -6.53
C ASN A 76 -28.13 8.53 -7.05
N ARG A 77 -27.88 8.41 -8.36
CA ARG A 77 -26.63 8.84 -8.99
C ARG A 77 -26.48 10.36 -9.06
N ASN A 78 -27.57 11.10 -8.86
CA ASN A 78 -27.62 12.54 -9.07
C ASN A 78 -28.00 13.24 -7.76
N TRP A 79 -27.01 13.56 -6.93
CA TRP A 79 -27.18 14.56 -5.88
C TRP A 79 -26.86 15.94 -6.48
N LEU A 80 -27.65 16.95 -6.12
CA LEU A 80 -27.49 18.34 -6.58
C LEU A 80 -26.09 18.95 -6.31
N PHE A 81 -25.33 18.38 -5.38
CA PHE A 81 -24.02 18.85 -4.92
C PHE A 81 -22.87 17.97 -5.41
N GLY A 82 -23.13 17.07 -6.37
CA GLY A 82 -22.12 16.18 -6.93
C GLY A 82 -22.16 14.76 -6.36
N THR A 83 -21.00 14.11 -6.26
CA THR A 83 -20.92 12.71 -5.82
C THR A 83 -21.16 12.59 -4.32
N PRO A 84 -22.12 11.74 -3.89
CA PRO A 84 -22.26 11.39 -2.48
C PRO A 84 -21.18 10.37 -2.11
N PHE A 85 -19.99 10.88 -1.77
CA PHE A 85 -18.88 10.09 -1.25
C PHE A 85 -19.12 9.59 0.18
#